data_AF-A0A661TGX2-F1
#
_entry.id   AF-A0A661TGX2-F1
#
_cell.length_a   1.000
_cell.length_b   1.000
_cell.length_c   1.000
_cell.angle_alpha   90.00
_cell.angle_beta   90.00
_cell.angle_gamma   90.00
#
_symmetry.space_group_name_H-M   'P 1'
#
loop_
_entity.id
_entity.type
_entity.pdbx_description
1 polymer ?
#
loop_
_entity_poly.entity_id
_entity_poly.type
_entity_poly.pdbx_seq_one_letter_code
_entity_poly.pdbx_strand_id
1 'polypeptide(L)' 'MKIQFIASLPPIQSAIKLDGNGDGGRIQLDVPRNNVEALIKLQGLAGKILKVVVEEASEIDFIYQGGE' A
#
# COMPACT_ATOMS: atom_id res chain seq x y z
N MET A 1 14.82 2.42 -8.62
CA MET A 1 14.67 2.11 -7.18
C MET A 1 13.37 1.36 -6.98
N LYS A 2 13.39 0.18 -6.32
CA LYS A 2 12.20 -0.64 -6.07
C LYS A 2 11.67 -0.33 -4.65
N ILE A 3 10.42 0.09 -4.51
CA ILE A 3 9.76 0.31 -3.21
C ILE A 3 8.81 -0.87 -2.98
N GLN A 4 8.93 -1.55 -1.83
CA GLN A 4 8.10 -2.69 -1.43
C GLN A 4 7.76 -2.52 0.05
N PHE A 5 6.49 -2.72 0.41
CA PHE A 5 6.02 -2.68 1.79
C PHE A 5 4.72 -3.48 1.90
N ILE A 6 4.41 -3.93 3.11
CA ILE A 6 3.17 -4.63 3.42
C ILE A 6 2.10 -3.60 3.75
N ALA A 7 0.91 -3.78 3.22
CA ALA A 7 -0.24 -2.95 3.52
C ALA A 7 -1.53 -3.76 3.49
N SER A 8 -2.55 -3.29 4.20
CA SER A 8 -3.90 -3.86 4.19
C SER A 8 -4.93 -2.77 3.96
N LEU A 9 -6.15 -3.14 3.55
CA LEU A 9 -7.26 -2.21 3.61
C LEU A 9 -7.69 -2.05 5.08
N PRO A 10 -8.01 -0.82 5.54
CA PRO A 10 -8.64 -0.63 6.83
C PRO A 10 -9.92 -1.46 6.94
N PRO A 11 -10.30 -1.95 8.14
CA PRO A 11 -11.43 -2.88 8.33
C PRO A 11 -12.82 -2.21 8.22
N ILE A 12 -12.95 -1.16 7.39
CA ILE A 12 -14.17 -0.38 7.18
C ILE A 12 -14.48 -0.26 5.69
N GLN A 13 -15.77 -0.28 5.32
CA GLN A 13 -16.20 -0.18 3.90
C GLN A 13 -15.73 1.10 3.20
N SER A 14 -15.41 2.18 3.94
CA SER A 14 -14.91 3.44 3.36
C SER A 14 -13.44 3.40 2.94
N ALA A 15 -12.75 2.26 3.09
CA ALA A 15 -11.39 2.06 2.58
C ALA A 15 -11.30 2.25 1.05
N ILE A 16 -12.42 2.01 0.35
CA ILE A 16 -12.56 2.28 -1.08
C ILE A 16 -13.60 3.40 -1.24
N LYS A 17 -13.19 4.51 -1.84
CA LYS A 17 -14.07 5.64 -2.15
C LYS A 17 -14.11 5.81 -3.65
N LEU A 18 -15.22 5.45 -4.28
CA LEU A 18 -15.45 5.76 -5.69
C LEU A 18 -15.68 7.27 -5.82
N ASP A 19 -15.19 7.88 -6.88
CA ASP A 19 -15.63 9.23 -7.19
C ASP A 19 -17.10 9.22 -7.64
N GLY A 20 -17.81 10.30 -7.35
CA GLY A 20 -19.25 10.40 -7.62
C GLY A 20 -19.63 10.46 -9.10
N ASN A 21 -18.63 10.53 -10.00
CA ASN A 21 -18.82 10.66 -11.43
C ASN A 21 -18.43 9.39 -12.21
N GLY A 22 -17.87 8.37 -11.52
CA GLY A 22 -17.43 7.12 -12.12
C GLY A 22 -16.04 7.17 -12.78
N ASP A 23 -15.29 8.25 -12.61
CA ASP A 23 -13.98 8.46 -13.24
C ASP A 23 -12.81 7.84 -12.46
N GLY A 24 -13.11 7.04 -11.44
CA GLY A 24 -12.12 6.41 -10.59
C GLY A 24 -12.51 6.31 -9.12
N GLY A 25 -11.50 6.14 -8.28
CA GLY A 25 -11.66 5.98 -6.85
C GLY A 25 -10.35 6.11 -6.07
N ARG A 26 -10.46 6.05 -4.75
CA ARG A 26 -9.35 6.15 -3.81
C ARG A 26 -9.35 4.93 -2.91
N ILE A 27 -8.17 4.37 -2.70
CA ILE A 27 -7.95 3.27 -1.78
C ILE A 27 -7.11 3.80 -0.61
N GLN A 28 -7.56 3.53 0.61
CA GLN A 28 -6.80 3.76 1.84
C GLN A 28 -6.12 2.46 2.23
N LEU A 29 -4.83 2.53 2.58
CA LEU A 29 -4.01 1.39 2.96
C LEU A 29 -3.43 1.64 4.35
N ASP A 30 -3.63 0.69 5.26
CA ASP A 30 -2.98 0.63 6.55
C ASP A 30 -1.61 -0.01 6.39
N VAL A 31 -0.57 0.73 6.79
CA VAL A 31 0.82 0.29 6.68
C VAL A 31 1.41 0.19 8.08
N PRO A 32 2.01 -0.95 8.45
CA PRO A 32 2.58 -1.11 9.78
C PRO A 32 3.78 -0.18 10.00
N ARG A 33 4.03 0.20 11.27
CA ARG A 33 5.02 1.22 11.64
C ARG A 33 6.45 0.91 11.18
N ASN A 34 6.83 -0.36 11.10
CA ASN A 34 8.14 -0.78 10.60
C ASN A 34 8.38 -0.42 9.12
N ASN A 35 7.33 -0.07 8.37
CA ASN A 35 7.39 0.28 6.95
C ASN A 35 7.25 1.80 6.67
N VAL A 36 7.37 2.66 7.68
CA VAL A 36 7.21 4.13 7.52
C VAL A 36 8.20 4.72 6.51
N GLU A 37 9.40 4.18 6.37
CA GLU A 37 10.37 4.66 5.36
C GLU A 37 9.83 4.53 3.93
N ALA A 38 9.06 3.48 3.62
CA ALA A 38 8.45 3.29 2.31
C ALA A 38 7.38 4.35 2.03
N LEU A 39 6.58 4.72 3.03
CA LEU A 39 5.60 5.81 2.92
C LEU A 39 6.26 7.15 2.61
N ILE A 40 7.38 7.46 3.25
CA ILE A 40 8.15 8.68 3.00
C ILE A 40 8.66 8.69 1.55
N LYS A 41 9.17 7.56 1.04
CA LYS A 41 9.61 7.44 -0.36
C LYS A 41 8.45 7.64 -1.34
N LEU A 42 7.26 7.13 -1.03
CA LEU A 42 6.06 7.36 -1.85
C LEU A 42 5.63 8.83 -1.85
N GLN A 43 5.75 9.53 -0.73
CA GLN A 43 5.45 10.97 -0.66
C GLN A 43 6.29 11.77 -1.67
N GLY A 44 7.55 11.39 -1.89
CA GLY A 44 8.41 11.99 -2.91
C GLY A 44 7.96 11.78 -4.37
N LEU A 45 6.96 10.91 -4.60
CA LEU A 45 6.37 10.66 -5.92
C LEU A 45 5.00 11.34 -6.09
N ALA A 46 4.59 12.22 -5.16
CA ALA A 46 3.34 12.96 -5.26
C ALA A 46 3.20 13.69 -6.62
N GLY A 47 2.02 13.60 -7.22
CA GLY A 47 1.71 14.20 -8.53
C GLY A 47 2.20 13.40 -9.74
N LYS A 48 2.85 12.25 -9.55
CA LYS A 48 3.27 11.36 -10.64
C LYS A 48 2.27 10.22 -10.86
N ILE A 49 2.21 9.72 -12.09
CA ILE A 49 1.49 8.48 -12.41
C ILE A 49 2.31 7.31 -11.87
N LEU A 50 1.67 6.46 -11.07
CA LEU A 50 2.29 5.29 -10.45
C LEU A 50 1.78 4.02 -11.11
N LYS A 51 2.70 3.10 -11.42
CA LYS A 51 2.33 1.70 -11.67
C LYS A 51 2.30 0.99 -10.31
N VAL A 52 1.13 0.51 -9.91
CA VAL A 52 0.94 -0.22 -8.65
C VAL A 52 0.78 -1.71 -8.98
N VAL A 53 1.46 -2.57 -8.23
CA VAL A 53 1.29 -4.02 -8.27
C VAL A 53 0.88 -4.46 -6.86
N VAL A 54 -0.25 -5.15 -6.75
CA VAL A 54 -0.79 -5.67 -5.50
C VAL A 54 -0.98 -7.18 -5.66
N GLU A 55 -0.43 -7.94 -4.74
CA GLU A 55 -0.51 -9.41 -4.70
C GLU A 55 -1.02 -9.82 -3.32
N GLU A 56 -1.71 -10.96 -3.25
CA GLU A 56 -2.15 -11.52 -1.96
C GLU A 56 -0.92 -11.95 -1.15
N ALA A 57 -0.78 -11.44 0.07
CA ALA A 57 0.28 -11.86 0.96
C ALA A 57 -0.04 -13.26 1.50
N SER A 58 0.89 -14.19 1.33
CA SER A 58 0.82 -15.53 1.92
C SER A 58 1.51 -15.56 3.28
N GLU A 59 1.17 -16.52 4.16
CA GLU A 59 1.85 -16.70 5.47
C GLU A 59 3.38 -16.81 5.35
N ILE A 60 3.88 -17.26 4.19
CA ILE A 60 5.31 -17.44 3.90
C ILE A 60 6.04 -16.09 3.78
N ASP A 61 5.36 -15.03 3.37
CA ASP A 61 5.95 -13.70 3.20
C ASP A 61 6.31 -13.03 4.55
N PHE A 62 5.76 -13.53 5.65
CA PHE A 62 6.02 -13.05 7.01
C PHE A 62 7.22 -13.71 7.69
N ILE A 63 7.63 -14.91 7.26
CA ILE A 63 8.72 -15.68 7.89
C ILE A 63 10.10 -15.17 7.44
N TYR A 64 10.21 -14.54 6.27
CA TYR A 64 11.47 -14.05 5.71
C TYR A 64 11.91 -12.65 6.19
N GLN A 65 11.35 -12.12 7.27
CA GLN A 65 11.85 -10.90 7.92
C GLN A 65 12.71 -11.15 9.18
N GLY A 66 13.07 -12.41 9.46
CA GLY A 66 13.79 -12.81 10.68
C GLY A 66 14.97 -13.75 10.48
N GLY A 67 15.73 -13.64 9.39
CA GLY A 67 16.99 -14.38 9.21
C GLY A 67 18.19 -13.46 9.28
N GLU A 68 18.89 -13.50 10.42
CA GLU A 68 20.36 -13.28 10.47
C GLU A 68 21.09 -14.47 9.85
#